data_AF-A0A1Q5U592-F1
#
_entry.id   AF-A0A1Q5U592-F1
#
_cell.length_a   1.000
_cell.length_b   1.000
_cell.length_c   1.000
_cell.angle_alpha   90.00
_cell.angle_beta   90.00
_cell.angle_gamma   90.00
#
_symmetry.space_group_name_H-M   'P 1'
#
loop_
_entity.id
_entity.type
_entity.pdbx_description
1 polymer ?
#
loop_
_entity_poly.entity_id
_entity_poly.type
_entity_poly.pdbx_seq_one_letter_code
_entity_poly.pdbx_strand_id
1 'polypeptide(L)'
;MGTVINQAPELYRGVIAKVPFVGVLTTMLDPSIPLTTGEYEEWGNPNNKEDYLLIKSYSPYDNIQYQRYPHLLVTTGLHYSQVQYWEPAKWVAKLREMKQGVTYSGRCS
;
A
#
# COMPACT_ATOMS: atom_id res chain seq x y z
N MET A 1 -2.35 6.66 3.54
CA MET A 1 -1.85 7.26 2.27
C MET A 1 -1.82 6.30 1.09
N GLY A 2 -1.56 4.99 1.28
CA GLY A 2 -1.50 4.04 0.15
C GLY A 2 -2.79 3.95 -0.69
N THR A 3 -3.96 3.92 -0.05
CA THR A 3 -5.26 3.90 -0.74
C THR A 3 -5.51 5.20 -1.52
N VAL A 4 -5.15 6.35 -0.94
CA VAL A 4 -5.37 7.67 -1.54
C VAL A 4 -4.62 7.82 -2.86
N ILE A 5 -3.37 7.34 -2.95
CA ILE A 5 -2.61 7.43 -4.20
C ILE A 5 -3.13 6.48 -5.28
N ASN A 6 -3.91 5.45 -4.93
CA ASN A 6 -4.61 4.62 -5.90
C ASN A 6 -5.89 5.31 -6.41
N GLN A 7 -6.64 5.95 -5.52
CA GLN A 7 -7.96 6.54 -5.84
C GLN A 7 -7.86 7.91 -6.52
N ALA A 8 -6.93 8.76 -6.10
CA ALA A 8 -6.78 10.13 -6.60
C ALA A 8 -5.29 10.53 -6.72
N PRO A 9 -4.49 9.80 -7.54
CA PRO A 9 -3.06 10.10 -7.72
C PRO A 9 -2.77 11.52 -8.23
N GLU A 10 -3.68 12.08 -9.03
CA GLU A 10 -3.54 13.37 -9.72
C GLU A 10 -3.58 14.58 -8.78
N LEU A 11 -4.15 14.41 -7.58
CA LEU A 11 -4.25 15.48 -6.59
C LEU A 11 -2.91 15.78 -5.90
N TYR A 12 -1.92 14.89 -6.03
CA TYR A 12 -0.66 14.97 -5.31
C TYR A 12 0.52 15.02 -6.26
N ARG A 13 1.45 15.94 -6.02
CA ARG A 13 2.73 15.98 -6.76
C ARG A 13 3.78 15.05 -6.17
N GLY A 14 3.72 14.84 -4.86
CA GLY A 14 4.58 13.89 -4.16
C GLY A 14 3.99 13.44 -2.83
N VAL A 15 4.32 12.23 -2.40
CA VAL A 15 3.85 11.61 -1.15
C VAL A 15 5.04 10.99 -0.42
N ILE A 16 5.08 11.20 0.90
CA ILE A 16 6.03 10.55 1.80
C ILE A 16 5.25 9.56 2.65
N ALA A 17 5.55 8.27 2.51
CA ALA A 17 4.92 7.19 3.26
C ALA A 17 5.93 6.62 4.26
N LYS A 18 5.78 6.96 5.54
CA LYS A 18 6.63 6.49 6.63
C LYS A 18 6.06 5.21 7.23
N VAL A 19 6.80 4.11 7.12
CA VAL A 19 6.44 2.78 7.64
C VAL A 19 4.97 2.44 7.34
N PRO A 20 4.56 2.48 6.05
CA PRO A 20 3.15 2.45 5.72
C PRO A 20 2.60 1.03 5.83
N PHE A 21 1.49 0.88 6.55
CA PHE A 21 0.69 -0.34 6.52
C PHE A 21 -0.06 -0.40 5.19
N VAL A 22 0.37 -1.31 4.30
CA VAL A 22 -0.08 -1.36 2.90
C VAL A 22 -0.58 -2.74 2.47
N GLY A 23 -0.21 -3.79 3.21
CA GLY A 23 -0.64 -5.16 2.99
C GLY A 23 -1.83 -5.57 3.85
N VAL A 24 -2.79 -4.67 4.12
CA VAL A 24 -3.88 -4.86 5.10
C VAL A 24 -4.54 -6.23 4.99
N LEU A 25 -4.95 -6.64 3.79
CA LEU A 25 -5.61 -7.94 3.59
C LEU A 25 -4.71 -9.13 3.95
N THR A 26 -3.46 -9.11 3.49
CA THR A 26 -2.51 -10.23 3.71
C THR A 26 -2.12 -10.32 5.17
N THR A 27 -1.91 -9.18 5.84
CA THR A 27 -1.53 -9.13 7.26
C THR A 27 -2.70 -9.55 8.15
N MET A 28 -3.91 -9.07 7.86
CA MET A 28 -5.10 -9.43 8.65
C MET A 28 -5.55 -10.90 8.48
N LEU A 29 -5.14 -11.56 7.38
CA LEU A 29 -5.37 -13.00 7.18
C LEU A 29 -4.41 -13.90 7.97
N ASP A 30 -3.28 -13.37 8.46
CA ASP A 30 -2.27 -14.14 9.17
C ASP A 30 -2.25 -13.81 10.67
N PRO A 31 -2.85 -14.66 11.53
CA PRO A 31 -2.90 -14.44 12.98
C PRO A 31 -1.55 -14.66 13.67
N SER A 32 -0.53 -15.16 12.98
CA SER A 32 0.82 -15.31 13.54
C SER A 32 1.60 -14.00 13.58
N ILE A 33 1.17 -12.98 12.84
CA ILE A 33 1.77 -11.66 12.84
C ILE A 33 1.34 -10.92 14.12
N PRO A 34 2.28 -10.32 14.88
CA PRO A 34 1.94 -9.51 16.04
C PRO A 34 0.94 -8.41 15.70
N LEU A 35 0.01 -8.13 16.62
CA LEU A 35 -1.08 -7.13 16.52
C LEU A 35 -2.31 -7.56 15.68
N THR A 36 -2.19 -8.50 14.74
CA THR A 36 -3.31 -8.89 13.85
C THR A 36 -4.59 -9.24 14.61
N THR A 37 -4.51 -10.06 15.68
CA THR A 37 -5.70 -10.47 16.43
C THR A 37 -6.35 -9.33 17.21
N GLY A 38 -5.55 -8.35 17.66
CA GLY A 38 -6.07 -7.16 18.35
C GLY A 38 -6.66 -6.13 17.39
N GLU A 39 -6.18 -6.12 16.15
CA GLU A 39 -6.64 -5.21 15.10
C GLU A 39 -7.93 -5.65 14.40
N TYR A 40 -8.46 -6.85 14.70
CA TYR A 40 -9.75 -7.31 14.17
C TYR A 40 -10.91 -6.39 14.57
N GLU A 41 -10.85 -5.77 15.74
CA GLU A 41 -11.89 -4.83 16.19
C GLU A 41 -11.84 -3.50 15.42
N GLU A 42 -10.69 -3.14 14.85
CA GLU A 42 -10.50 -1.89 14.10
C GLU A 42 -10.81 -2.08 12.60
N TRP A 43 -10.27 -3.11 11.96
CA TRP A 43 -10.37 -3.29 10.51
C TRP A 43 -11.38 -4.37 10.08
N GLY A 44 -11.79 -5.25 10.99
CA GLY A 44 -12.56 -6.45 10.69
C GLY A 44 -11.69 -7.70 10.54
N ASN A 45 -12.34 -8.87 10.52
CA ASN A 45 -11.64 -10.16 10.40
C ASN A 45 -11.84 -10.74 8.99
N PRO A 46 -10.84 -10.72 8.11
CA PRO A 46 -10.98 -11.18 6.72
C PRO A 46 -11.17 -12.70 6.59
N ASN A 47 -11.20 -13.46 7.68
CA ASN A 47 -11.72 -14.84 7.67
C ASN A 47 -13.25 -14.86 7.44
N ASN A 48 -13.95 -13.76 7.73
CA ASN A 48 -15.33 -13.53 7.33
C ASN A 48 -15.39 -12.98 5.92
N LYS A 49 -16.33 -13.48 5.10
CA LYS A 49 -16.45 -13.07 3.70
C LYS A 49 -16.78 -11.58 3.52
N GLU A 50 -17.60 -11.01 4.40
CA GLU A 50 -18.01 -9.61 4.32
C GLU A 50 -16.82 -8.69 4.60
N ASP A 51 -16.13 -8.92 5.72
CA ASP A 51 -14.91 -8.20 6.10
C ASP A 51 -13.81 -8.36 5.06
N TYR A 52 -13.63 -9.56 4.49
CA TYR A 52 -12.67 -9.82 3.42
C TYR A 52 -12.90 -8.89 2.22
N LEU A 53 -14.15 -8.79 1.75
CA LEU A 53 -14.49 -7.97 0.59
C LEU A 53 -14.33 -6.48 0.90
N LEU A 54 -14.71 -6.07 2.11
CA LEU A 54 -14.54 -4.69 2.57
C LEU A 54 -13.06 -4.31 2.64
N ILE A 55 -12.22 -5.10 3.34
CA ILE A 55 -10.77 -4.86 3.47
C ILE A 55 -10.10 -4.87 2.10
N LYS A 56 -10.45 -5.84 1.26
CA LYS A 56 -9.92 -5.94 -0.11
C LYS A 56 -10.26 -4.71 -0.96
N SER A 57 -11.42 -4.07 -0.75
CA SER A 57 -11.84 -2.92 -1.57
C SER A 57 -10.95 -1.69 -1.40
N TYR A 58 -10.29 -1.52 -0.24
CA TYR A 58 -9.45 -0.35 0.04
C TYR A 58 -7.97 -0.69 0.26
N SER A 59 -7.61 -1.96 0.42
CA SER A 59 -6.23 -2.40 0.66
C SER A 59 -5.25 -1.81 -0.39
N PRO A 60 -4.23 -1.04 0.03
CA PRO A 60 -3.35 -0.33 -0.90
C PRO A 60 -2.61 -1.24 -1.89
N TYR A 61 -2.11 -2.38 -1.42
CA TYR A 61 -1.35 -3.31 -2.26
C TYR A 61 -2.23 -4.03 -3.30
N ASP A 62 -3.43 -4.42 -2.89
CA ASP A 62 -4.38 -5.16 -3.74
C ASP A 62 -4.97 -4.28 -4.85
N ASN A 63 -5.16 -2.99 -4.58
CA ASN A 63 -5.78 -2.04 -5.49
C ASN A 63 -4.79 -1.21 -6.32
N ILE A 64 -3.53 -1.66 -6.47
CA ILE A 64 -2.61 -1.04 -7.44
C ILE A 64 -3.11 -1.31 -8.86
N GLN A 65 -3.23 -0.24 -9.65
CA GLN A 65 -3.70 -0.28 -11.02
C GLN A 65 -2.64 0.29 -11.98
N TYR A 66 -2.80 0.03 -13.27
CA TYR A 66 -1.90 0.56 -14.29
C TYR A 66 -2.21 2.04 -14.57
N GLN A 67 -1.56 2.95 -13.85
CA GLN A 67 -1.83 4.39 -13.93
C GLN A 67 -0.61 5.25 -13.60
N ARG A 68 -0.74 6.57 -13.72
CA ARG A 68 0.29 7.51 -13.28
C ARG A 68 0.20 7.69 -11.77
N TYR A 69 1.33 7.50 -11.09
CA TYR A 69 1.47 7.72 -9.65
C TYR A 69 2.39 8.91 -9.35
N PRO A 70 2.16 9.63 -8.22
CA PRO A 70 3.00 10.75 -7.80
C PRO A 70 4.44 10.33 -7.50
N HIS A 71 5.32 11.32 -7.28
CA HIS A 71 6.65 11.05 -6.73
C HIS A 71 6.52 10.48 -5.32
N LEU A 72 7.15 9.35 -5.04
CA LEU A 72 6.94 8.62 -3.79
C LEU A 72 8.28 8.40 -3.07
N LEU A 73 8.32 8.78 -1.79
CA LEU A 73 9.39 8.37 -0.87
C LEU A 73 8.77 7.43 0.17
N VAL A 74 9.24 6.19 0.21
CA VAL A 74 8.80 5.17 1.17
C VAL A 74 9.95 4.84 2.11
N THR A 75 9.72 4.93 3.42
CA THR A 75 10.69 4.51 4.43
C THR A 75 10.13 3.33 5.22
N THR A 76 10.99 2.38 5.59
CA THR A 76 10.62 1.25 6.46
C THR A 76 11.78 0.92 7.41
N GLY A 77 11.52 0.13 8.46
CA GLY A 77 12.52 -0.33 9.40
C GLY A 77 12.66 -1.84 9.37
N LEU A 78 13.90 -2.35 9.32
CA LEU A 78 14.18 -3.79 9.27
C LEU A 78 13.67 -4.54 10.51
N HIS A 79 13.77 -3.91 11.68
CA HIS A 79 13.39 -4.48 12.98
C HIS A 79 12.11 -3.86 13.54
N TYR A 80 11.25 -3.31 12.67
CA TYR A 80 10.02 -2.68 13.12
C TYR A 80 8.97 -3.74 13.45
N SER A 81 8.49 -3.76 14.69
CA SER A 81 7.60 -4.81 15.19
C SER A 81 6.14 -4.66 14.77
N GLN A 82 5.71 -3.46 14.41
CA GLN A 82 4.30 -3.18 14.10
C GLN A 82 3.97 -3.35 12.61
N VAL A 83 4.93 -3.13 11.72
CA VAL A 83 4.76 -3.28 10.27
C VAL A 83 6.03 -3.91 9.73
N GLN A 84 5.85 -5.05 9.08
CA GLN A 84 6.95 -5.85 8.62
C GLN A 84 7.57 -5.25 7.36
N TYR A 85 8.90 -5.24 7.28
CA TYR A 85 9.63 -4.52 6.23
C TYR A 85 9.28 -4.97 4.80
N TRP A 86 8.83 -6.22 4.63
CA TRP A 86 8.48 -6.76 3.32
C TRP A 86 7.20 -6.17 2.74
N GLU A 87 6.28 -5.66 3.56
CA GLU A 87 5.04 -5.03 3.07
C GLU A 87 5.33 -3.81 2.18
N PRO A 88 6.04 -2.76 2.67
CA PRO A 88 6.38 -1.63 1.83
C PRO A 88 7.35 -2.01 0.69
N ALA A 89 8.20 -3.02 0.87
CA ALA A 89 9.08 -3.50 -0.19
C ALA A 89 8.30 -4.11 -1.37
N LYS A 90 7.35 -5.01 -1.10
CA LYS A 90 6.46 -5.60 -2.13
C LYS A 90 5.61 -4.51 -2.78
N TRP A 91 5.09 -3.57 -2.00
CA TRP A 91 4.28 -2.46 -2.51
C TRP A 91 5.06 -1.57 -3.48
N VAL A 92 6.30 -1.17 -3.14
CA VAL A 92 7.16 -0.39 -4.02
C VAL A 92 7.51 -1.16 -5.30
N ALA A 93 7.77 -2.47 -5.20
CA ALA A 93 8.04 -3.31 -6.37
C ALA A 93 6.86 -3.32 -7.35
N LYS A 94 5.65 -3.61 -6.85
CA LYS A 94 4.42 -3.63 -7.66
C LYS A 94 4.07 -2.25 -8.24
N LEU A 95 4.28 -1.17 -7.48
CA LEU A 95 4.12 0.20 -7.99
C LEU A 95 5.07 0.52 -9.13
N ARG A 96 6.32 0.04 -9.09
CA ARG A 96 7.29 0.27 -10.19
C ARG A 96 6.90 -0.47 -11.47
N GLU A 97 6.32 -1.66 -11.33
CA GLU A 97 5.81 -2.44 -12.47
C GLU A 97 4.56 -1.79 -13.09
N MET A 98 3.64 -1.31 -12.24
CA MET A 98 2.33 -0.81 -12.68
C MET A 98 2.31 0.70 -13.01
N LYS A 99 3.32 1.45 -12.55
CA LYS A 99 3.39 2.89 -12.82
C LYS A 99 3.66 3.14 -14.30
N GLN A 100 2.79 3.91 -14.92
CA GLN A 100 3.04 4.45 -16.24
C GLN A 100 4.24 5.40 -16.20
N GLY A 101 5.20 5.17 -17.11
CA GLY A 101 6.42 5.96 -17.21
C GLY A 101 6.13 7.46 -17.33
N VAL A 102 6.93 8.28 -16.64
CA VAL A 102 6.97 9.70 -16.91
C VAL A 102 7.86 9.89 -18.13
N THR A 103 7.27 9.95 -19.32
CA THR A 103 7.98 10.44 -20.50
C THR A 103 8.21 11.93 -20.28
N TYR A 104 9.35 12.29 -19.69
CA TYR A 104 9.84 13.65 -19.78
C TYR A 104 10.24 13.85 -21.24
N SER A 105 9.36 14.45 -22.04
CA SER A 105 9.76 15.03 -23.32
C SER A 105 10.59 16.29 -23.01
N GLY A 106 11.81 16.06 -22.51
CA GLY A 106 12.85 17.06 -22.49
C GLY A 106 13.18 17.42 -23.93
N ARG A 107 12.43 18.35 -24.51
CA ARG A 107 12.95 19.17 -25.59
C ARG A 107 14.12 19.93 -25.00
N CYS A 108 15.34 19.47 -25.28
CA CYS A 108 16.48 20.36 -25.35
C CYS A 108 16.16 21.38 -26.45
N SER A 109 15.72 22.57 -26.02
CA SER A 109 15.76 23.80 -26.81
C SER A 109 17.12 24.45 -26.66
#